data_AF-A0A3B9ABN8-F1
#
_entry.id   AF-A0A3B9ABN8-F1
#
_cell.length_a   1.000
_cell.length_b   1.000
_cell.length_c   1.000
_cell.angle_alpha   90.00
_cell.angle_beta   90.00
_cell.angle_gamma   90.00
#
_symmetry.space_group_name_H-M   'P 1'
#
loop_
_entity.id
_entity.type
_entity.pdbx_description
1 polymer ?
#
loop_
_entity_poly.entity_id
_entity_poly.type
_entity_poly.pdbx_seq_one_letter_code
_entity_poly.pdbx_strand_id
1 'polypeptide(L)' 'MKIIADSEIVGAESCFSLYGEVKVYPGREIKAAHLRDADALLVRS' A
#
# COMPACT_ATOMS: atom_id res chain seq x y z
N MET A 1 -0.29 0.98 -11.82
CA MET A 1 -1.29 0.73 -10.76
C MET A 1 -0.92 1.54 -9.53
N LYS A 2 -1.90 1.99 -8.76
CA LYS A 2 -1.68 2.57 -7.43
C LYS A 2 -1.85 1.50 -6.37
N ILE A 3 -0.77 1.21 -5.64
CA ILE A 3 -0.71 0.16 -4.63
C ILE A 3 -0.54 0.84 -3.26
N ILE A 4 -1.49 0.60 -2.35
CA ILE A 4 -1.40 1.05 -0.96
C ILE A 4 -0.94 -0.12 -0.11
N ALA A 5 0.07 0.09 0.73
CA ALA A 5 0.61 -0.96 1.59
C ALA A 5 0.75 -0.49 3.04
N ASP A 6 0.57 -1.42 3.98
CA ASP A 6 0.99 -1.24 5.37
C ASP A 6 2.52 -1.12 5.43
N SER A 7 3.03 -0.09 6.11
CA SER A 7 4.47 0.20 6.26
C SER A 7 5.26 -0.90 6.95
N GLU A 8 4.58 -1.74 7.72
CA GLU A 8 5.19 -2.86 8.45
C GLU A 8 5.26 -4.16 7.61
N ILE A 9 4.78 -4.15 6.37
CA ILE A 9 5.02 -5.25 5.43
C ILE A 9 6.43 -5.10 4.86
N VAL A 10 7.34 -5.95 5.33
CA VAL A 10 8.73 -5.97 4.88
C VAL A 10 8.80 -6.19 3.38
N GLY A 11 9.49 -5.29 2.68
CA GLY A 11 9.74 -5.38 1.24
C GLY A 11 8.55 -4.96 0.36
N ALA A 12 7.47 -4.40 0.90
CA ALA A 12 6.32 -3.96 0.10
C ALA A 12 6.73 -3.03 -1.04
N GLU A 13 7.55 -2.02 -0.78
CA GLU A 13 8.02 -1.11 -1.83
C GLU A 13 8.94 -1.81 -2.83
N SER A 14 9.97 -2.53 -2.36
CA SER A 14 10.95 -3.18 -3.23
C SER A 14 10.36 -4.28 -4.12
N CYS A 15 9.38 -5.04 -3.62
CA CYS A 15 8.77 -6.14 -4.35
C CYS A 15 7.68 -5.68 -5.33
N PHE A 16 6.99 -4.57 -5.04
CA PHE A 16 5.81 -4.16 -5.81
C PHE A 16 6.01 -2.92 -6.69
N SER A 17 7.11 -2.18 -6.55
CA SER A 17 7.39 -1.00 -7.40
C SER A 17 7.51 -1.32 -8.90
N LEU A 18 7.78 -2.58 -9.26
CA LEU A 18 7.79 -3.03 -10.66
C LEU A 18 6.39 -3.10 -11.29
N TYR A 19 5.33 -3.14 -10.49
CA TYR A 19 3.94 -3.29 -10.93
C TYR A 19 3.13 -1.98 -10.80
N GLY A 20 3.68 -0.96 -10.15
CA GLY A 20 2.99 0.30 -9.93
C GLY A 20 3.65 1.22 -8.93
N GLU A 21 3.00 2.36 -8.68
CA GLU A 21 3.36 3.28 -7.61
C GLU A 21 2.94 2.68 -6.27
N VAL A 22 3.89 2.47 -5.37
CA VAL A 22 3.63 1.97 -4.02
C VAL A 22 3.64 3.14 -3.03
N LYS A 23 2.57 3.30 -2.25
CA LYS A 23 2.52 4.21 -1.10
C LYS A 23 2.32 3.43 0.18
N VAL A 24 3.19 3.69 1.15
CA VAL A 24 3.16 3.05 2.46
C VAL A 24 2.55 3.96 3.51
N TYR A 25 1.72 3.38 4.37
CA TYR A 25 1.12 4.02 5.54
C TYR A 25 1.11 3.05 6.72
N PRO A 26 1.14 3.49 7.98
CA PRO A 26 0.85 2.61 9.10
C PRO A 26 -0.52 1.95 8.91
N GLY A 27 -0.61 0.61 9.05
CA GLY A 27 -1.82 -0.13 8.68
C GLY A 27 -3.14 0.42 9.28
N ARG A 28 -3.11 0.88 10.54
CA ARG A 28 -4.28 1.46 11.23
C ARG A 28 -4.58 2.91 10.84
N GLU A 29 -3.70 3.55 10.08
CA GLU A 29 -3.85 4.92 9.57
C GLU A 29 -4.28 4.95 8.09
N ILE A 30 -4.44 3.79 7.45
CA ILE A 30 -5.02 3.71 6.10
C ILE A 30 -6.49 4.12 6.18
N LYS A 31 -6.84 5.20 5.48
CA LYS A 31 -8.19 5.80 5.46
C LYS A 31 -8.80 5.66 4.07
N ALA A 32 -10.13 5.79 3.99
CA ALA A 32 -10.86 5.80 2.72
C ALA A 32 -10.32 6.81 1.69
N ALA A 33 -9.75 7.93 2.15
CA ALA A 33 -9.09 8.91 1.29
C ALA A 33 -7.86 8.36 0.55
N HIS A 34 -7.11 7.43 1.15
CA HIS A 34 -5.95 6.79 0.51
C HIS A 34 -6.37 5.76 -0.54
N LEU A 35 -7.56 5.18 -0.39
CA LEU A 35 -8.06 4.06 -1.19
C LEU A 35 -8.93 4.47 -2.38
N ARG A 36 -9.32 5.75 -2.48
CA ARG A 36 -10.30 6.23 -3.47
C ARG A 36 -9.92 5.90 -4.93
N ASP A 37 -8.63 5.88 -5.21
CA ASP A 37 -8.00 5.63 -6.51
C ASP A 37 -6.96 4.49 -6.42
N ALA A 38 -7.00 3.69 -5.35
CA ALA A 38 -6.10 2.55 -5.20
C ALA A 38 -6.60 1.35 -5.98
N ASP A 39 -5.72 0.71 -6.74
CA ASP A 39 -6.02 -0.52 -7.47
C ASP A 39 -5.81 -1.77 -6.60
N ALA A 40 -4.90 -1.69 -5.63
CA ALA A 40 -4.57 -2.78 -4.71
C ALA A 40 -4.27 -2.25 -3.30
N LEU A 41 -4.60 -3.07 -2.30
CA LEU A 41 -4.35 -2.82 -0.88
C LEU A 41 -3.65 -4.04 -0.26
N LEU A 42 -2.45 -3.83 0.29
CA LEU A 42 -1.66 -4.83 1.02
C LEU A 42 -1.72 -4.54 2.52
N VAL A 43 -2.27 -5.46 3.31
CA VAL A 43 -2.49 -5.28 4.75
C VAL A 43 -2.05 -6.51 5.55
N ARG A 44 -1.83 -6.29 6.84
CA ARG A 44 -1.65 -7.35 7.84
C ARG A 44 -2.90 -7.47 8.72
N SER A 45 -3.00 -8.56 9.47
CA SER A 45 -4.01 -8.77 10.51
C SER A 45 -3.88 -7.78 11.67
#